data_AF-A0A1X0RIN2-F1
#
_entry.id   AF-A0A1X0RIN2-F1
#
_cell.length_a   1.000
_cell.length_b   1.000
_cell.length_c   1.000
_cell.angle_alpha   90.00
_cell.angle_beta   90.00
_cell.angle_gamma   90.00
#
_symmetry.space_group_name_H-M   'P 1'
#
loop_
_entity.id
_entity.type
_entity.pdbx_description
1 polymer ?
#
loop_
_entity_poly.entity_id
_entity_poly.type
_entity_poly.pdbx_seq_one_letter_code
_entity_poly.pdbx_strand_id
1 'polypeptide(L)'
;MDSPLSSSPPSSYFLNAQSPTLSAEFSHSQRAHLFSYDEERYVDSNDNQDDNEEDDDNPNQESDLNVEDAAREQAALTAYRTMHPEKEQREIGGREIDNHEAIWSVSSFRPHWGADKLRDNNPFSYWQSDSSDAKKHHTIDIAFHQATLVSQVSLFIDFFQDETYTPKTVMVRGGNTYRDLQEITTVECPEFVGWVNIDLLSATDGIPFRVFKLQIAILNTHLNGKDTHVRQVKVYSLIPSYLQDTSNPSRKRKPNLGIGLR
;
A
#
# COMPACT_ATOMS: atom_id res chain seq x y z
N MET A 1 27.64 46.94 -56.99
CA MET A 1 27.87 47.99 -55.98
C MET A 1 26.70 47.95 -55.02
N ASP A 2 27.06 47.96 -53.74
CA ASP A 2 26.27 48.23 -52.54
C ASP A 2 25.20 47.23 -52.04
N SER A 3 25.57 46.59 -50.92
CA SER A 3 24.69 46.15 -49.82
C SER A 3 24.00 47.35 -49.15
N PRO A 4 22.97 47.11 -48.31
CA PRO A 4 23.22 47.24 -46.86
C PRO A 4 22.56 46.11 -46.04
N LEU A 5 23.33 45.44 -45.18
CA LEU A 5 23.37 45.63 -43.71
C LEU A 5 22.16 45.06 -42.95
N SER A 6 22.28 43.80 -42.53
CA SER A 6 21.60 43.26 -41.36
C SER A 6 22.57 43.30 -40.17
N SER A 7 22.14 43.93 -39.09
CA SER A 7 22.85 44.17 -37.84
C SER A 7 23.09 42.91 -37.00
N SER A 8 24.34 42.73 -36.57
CA SER A 8 24.89 41.79 -35.56
C SER A 8 24.56 42.24 -34.10
N PRO A 9 25.08 41.63 -32.99
CA PRO A 9 25.71 40.32 -32.67
C PRO A 9 25.18 39.78 -31.28
N PRO A 10 25.95 39.11 -30.38
CA PRO A 10 26.90 37.99 -30.49
C PRO A 10 26.47 36.73 -29.69
N SER A 11 27.07 35.59 -30.05
CA SER A 11 27.21 34.43 -29.18
C SER A 11 27.86 34.80 -27.84
N SER A 12 27.24 34.38 -26.73
CA SER A 12 27.84 34.43 -25.41
C SER A 12 27.59 33.12 -24.66
N TYR A 13 28.71 32.46 -24.36
CA TYR A 13 28.99 31.59 -23.23
C TYR A 13 28.00 30.47 -22.88
N PHE A 14 28.39 29.25 -23.26
CA PHE A 14 28.13 28.06 -22.47
C PHE A 14 28.73 28.26 -21.07
N LEU A 15 27.87 28.38 -20.07
CA LEU A 15 28.22 28.22 -18.67
C LEU A 15 27.13 27.39 -18.00
N ASN A 16 27.58 26.26 -17.46
CA ASN A 16 26.87 25.35 -16.59
C ASN A 16 25.99 26.08 -15.58
N ALA A 17 24.71 25.71 -15.52
CA ALA A 17 23.93 25.76 -14.30
C ALA A 17 23.06 24.50 -14.25
N GLN A 18 23.63 23.45 -13.66
CA GLN A 18 22.85 22.35 -13.10
C GLN A 18 21.88 22.94 -12.07
N SER A 19 20.61 22.53 -12.14
CA SER A 19 19.70 22.54 -10.99
C SER A 19 18.95 21.21 -11.02
N PRO A 20 18.89 20.48 -9.89
CA PRO A 20 18.74 19.05 -9.90
C PRO A 20 17.26 18.65 -9.94
N THR A 21 16.94 17.76 -10.87
CA THR A 21 15.82 16.84 -10.76
C THR A 21 16.04 15.97 -9.52
N LEU A 22 15.19 16.10 -8.49
CA LEU A 22 15.10 15.11 -7.42
C LEU A 22 14.33 13.89 -7.92
N SER A 23 14.95 13.17 -8.86
CA SER A 23 14.70 11.76 -9.06
C SER A 23 15.48 11.03 -7.97
N ALA A 24 14.80 10.58 -6.93
CA ALA A 24 15.38 9.66 -5.96
C ALA A 24 15.50 8.27 -6.62
N GLU A 25 16.42 8.13 -7.58
CA GLU A 25 16.98 6.84 -7.94
C GLU A 25 17.89 6.41 -6.78
N PHE A 26 17.32 5.72 -5.81
CA PHE A 26 18.14 4.99 -4.85
C PHE A 26 18.58 3.68 -5.47
N SER A 27 19.87 3.66 -5.84
CA SER A 27 20.65 2.49 -6.21
C SER A 27 20.30 1.27 -5.34
N HIS A 28 19.99 0.16 -6.03
CA HIS A 28 19.75 -1.18 -5.49
C HIS A 28 20.90 -1.73 -4.61
N SER A 29 22.04 -1.05 -4.55
CA SER A 29 23.25 -1.51 -3.87
C SER A 29 23.50 -0.90 -2.49
N GLN A 30 22.70 0.07 -2.03
CA GLN A 30 22.95 0.75 -0.73
C GLN A 30 21.90 0.47 0.36
N ARG A 31 20.92 -0.40 0.12
CA ARG A 31 19.94 -0.82 1.14
C ARG A 31 20.32 -2.10 1.89
N ALA A 32 21.39 -2.78 1.48
CA ALA A 32 21.76 -4.13 1.93
C ALA A 32 22.81 -4.19 3.05
N HIS A 33 23.11 -3.07 3.74
CA HIS A 33 24.19 -3.04 4.74
C HIS A 33 23.76 -2.89 6.21
N LEU A 34 22.45 -2.95 6.52
CA LEU A 34 22.00 -2.91 7.92
C LEU A 34 21.59 -4.27 8.51
N PHE A 35 21.56 -5.35 7.72
CA PHE A 35 21.25 -6.70 8.21
C PHE A 35 22.05 -7.73 7.40
N SER A 36 23.31 -7.91 7.79
CA SER A 36 24.14 -9.04 7.36
C SER A 36 24.07 -10.08 8.47
N TYR A 37 23.28 -11.13 8.28
CA TYR A 37 23.37 -12.33 9.11
C TYR A 37 24.32 -13.31 8.42
N ASP A 38 25.35 -13.71 9.16
CA ASP A 38 26.39 -14.64 8.75
C ASP A 38 25.79 -16.02 8.41
N GLU A 39 26.25 -16.54 7.28
CA GLU A 39 25.91 -17.85 6.72
C GLU A 39 26.94 -18.87 7.24
N GLU A 40 26.61 -19.68 8.25
CA GLU A 40 27.45 -20.83 8.63
C GLU A 40 26.68 -22.17 8.73
N ARG A 41 26.99 -23.01 7.74
CA ARG A 41 27.33 -24.45 7.80
C ARG A 41 26.25 -25.49 8.15
N TYR A 42 25.84 -26.16 7.08
CA TYR A 42 25.39 -27.57 7.04
C TYR A 42 26.47 -28.50 7.62
N VAL A 43 26.14 -29.27 8.65
CA VAL A 43 26.93 -30.45 9.09
C VAL A 43 25.98 -31.64 9.16
N ASP A 44 26.19 -32.58 8.25
CA ASP A 44 25.59 -33.91 8.22
C ASP A 44 26.35 -34.82 9.19
N SER A 45 25.65 -35.48 10.12
CA SER A 45 26.13 -36.69 10.83
C SER A 45 24.96 -37.43 11.49
N ASN A 46 24.74 -38.66 11.02
CA ASN A 46 23.85 -39.67 11.62
C ASN A 46 24.37 -40.21 12.97
N ASP A 47 23.41 -40.73 13.75
CA ASP A 47 23.47 -41.78 14.78
C ASP A 47 24.17 -41.50 16.13
N ASN A 48 23.38 -41.29 17.19
CA ASN A 48 22.93 -42.35 18.11
C ASN A 48 22.20 -41.76 19.33
N GLN A 49 21.20 -42.51 19.80
CA GLN A 49 20.44 -42.28 21.03
C GLN A 49 21.36 -42.26 22.27
N ASP A 50 21.12 -41.32 23.19
CA ASP A 50 21.25 -41.57 24.61
C ASP A 50 20.27 -40.65 25.36
N ASP A 51 19.38 -41.29 26.12
CA ASP A 51 18.39 -40.65 26.99
C ASP A 51 19.10 -39.94 28.15
N ASN A 52 19.00 -38.61 28.22
CA ASN A 52 19.13 -37.85 29.45
C ASN A 52 18.08 -36.74 29.41
N GLU A 53 16.96 -36.95 30.11
CA GLU A 53 16.08 -35.88 30.56
C GLU A 53 16.85 -35.07 31.61
N GLU A 54 17.56 -34.03 31.16
CA GLU A 54 17.96 -32.91 32.01
C GLU A 54 16.96 -31.78 31.76
N ASP A 55 16.05 -31.59 32.71
CA ASP A 55 15.25 -30.36 32.85
C ASP A 55 16.23 -29.19 33.13
N ASP A 56 16.77 -28.58 32.08
CA ASP A 56 17.56 -27.35 32.13
C ASP A 56 16.60 -26.14 32.09
N ASP A 57 15.95 -25.85 33.22
CA ASP A 57 15.28 -24.57 33.45
C ASP A 57 16.37 -23.47 33.58
N ASN A 58 16.86 -22.96 32.45
CA ASN A 58 17.75 -21.80 32.40
C ASN A 58 16.96 -20.49 32.29
N PRO A 59 16.79 -19.71 33.39
CA PRO A 59 15.95 -18.51 33.41
C PRO A 59 16.49 -17.33 32.57
N ASN A 60 17.69 -17.44 32.00
CA ASN A 60 18.27 -16.38 31.16
C ASN A 60 17.79 -16.43 29.70
N GLN A 61 17.25 -17.57 29.24
CA GLN A 61 16.81 -17.71 27.85
C GLN A 61 15.44 -17.05 27.60
N GLU A 62 14.54 -17.10 28.59
CA GLU A 62 13.26 -16.38 28.53
C GLU A 62 13.43 -14.86 28.54
N SER A 63 14.43 -14.33 29.26
CA SER A 63 14.66 -12.88 29.30
C SER A 63 15.16 -12.32 27.96
N ASP A 64 15.98 -13.07 27.23
CA ASP A 64 16.55 -12.63 25.96
C ASP A 64 15.50 -12.67 24.84
N LEU A 65 14.67 -13.72 24.78
CA LEU A 65 13.56 -13.84 23.83
C LEU A 65 12.56 -12.69 23.99
N ASN A 66 12.24 -12.31 25.23
CA ASN A 66 11.30 -11.22 25.52
C ASN A 66 11.84 -9.83 25.08
N VAL A 67 13.15 -9.63 25.10
CA VAL A 67 13.78 -8.37 24.64
C VAL A 67 13.74 -8.27 23.11
N GLU A 68 13.98 -9.38 22.40
CA GLU A 68 13.90 -9.44 20.94
C GLU A 68 12.47 -9.22 20.43
N ASP A 69 11.48 -9.85 21.06
CA ASP A 69 10.07 -9.67 20.73
C ASP A 69 9.63 -8.22 20.93
N ALA A 70 10.02 -7.59 22.05
CA ALA A 70 9.73 -6.18 22.32
C ALA A 70 10.39 -5.24 21.29
N ALA A 71 11.61 -5.54 20.85
CA ALA A 71 12.29 -4.77 19.82
C ALA A 71 11.58 -4.88 18.46
N ARG A 72 11.13 -6.08 18.09
CA ARG A 72 10.36 -6.34 16.86
C ARG A 72 9.01 -5.61 16.91
N GLU A 73 8.30 -5.69 18.02
CA GLU A 73 7.03 -4.98 18.23
C GLU A 73 7.19 -3.46 18.07
N GLN A 74 8.24 -2.90 18.69
CA GLN A 74 8.55 -1.48 18.60
C GLN A 74 8.92 -1.04 17.18
N ALA A 75 9.63 -1.90 16.43
CA ALA A 75 9.96 -1.66 15.03
C ALA A 75 8.68 -1.62 14.17
N ALA A 76 7.76 -2.58 14.36
CA ALA A 76 6.48 -2.62 13.65
C ALA A 76 5.62 -1.39 13.94
N LEU A 77 5.53 -0.94 15.20
CA LEU A 77 4.85 0.31 15.56
C LEU A 77 5.46 1.53 14.90
N THR A 78 6.79 1.57 14.84
CA THR A 78 7.51 2.67 14.21
C THR A 78 7.21 2.71 12.71
N ALA A 79 7.29 1.57 12.01
CA ALA A 79 6.91 1.45 10.61
C ALA A 79 5.45 1.85 10.37
N TYR A 80 4.53 1.34 11.19
CA TYR A 80 3.10 1.65 11.13
C TYR A 80 2.83 3.16 11.19
N ARG A 81 3.50 3.89 12.08
CA ARG A 81 3.29 5.33 12.26
C ARG A 81 4.02 6.17 11.22
N THR A 82 5.28 5.86 10.96
CA THR A 82 6.16 6.69 10.12
C THR A 82 5.88 6.54 8.63
N MET A 83 5.45 5.35 8.20
CA MET A 83 5.12 5.06 6.81
C MET A 83 3.61 5.23 6.52
N HIS A 84 2.84 5.77 7.46
CA HIS A 84 1.40 5.92 7.32
C HIS A 84 1.05 6.89 6.17
N PRO A 85 0.20 6.49 5.22
CA PRO A 85 -0.05 7.27 4.00
C PRO A 85 -0.87 8.55 4.22
N GLU A 86 -1.46 8.73 5.40
CA GLU A 86 -2.36 9.85 5.67
C GLU A 86 -1.76 11.23 5.40
N LYS A 87 -0.47 11.45 5.74
CA LYS A 87 0.16 12.76 5.53
C LYS A 87 0.23 13.09 4.04
N GLU A 88 0.75 12.17 3.24
CA GLU A 88 0.88 12.31 1.78
C GLU A 88 -0.50 12.47 1.13
N GLN A 89 -1.49 11.69 1.58
CA GLN A 89 -2.86 11.79 1.07
C GLN A 89 -3.49 13.15 1.38
N ARG A 90 -3.27 13.72 2.58
CA ARG A 90 -3.76 15.06 2.92
C ARG A 90 -3.10 16.16 2.08
N GLU A 91 -1.82 16.04 1.77
CA GLU A 91 -1.07 17.01 0.96
C GLU A 91 -1.63 17.13 -0.47
N ILE A 92 -2.12 16.03 -1.03
CA ILE A 92 -2.79 16.02 -2.35
C ILE A 92 -4.30 16.32 -2.26
N GLY A 93 -4.83 16.62 -1.07
CA GLY A 93 -6.26 16.89 -0.84
C GLY A 93 -7.14 15.64 -0.76
N GLY A 94 -6.53 14.46 -0.61
CA GLY A 94 -7.21 13.20 -0.35
C GLY A 94 -7.67 13.07 1.10
N ARG A 95 -8.61 12.17 1.34
CA ARG A 95 -9.12 11.81 2.67
C ARG A 95 -9.38 10.33 2.78
N GLU A 96 -9.29 9.79 3.99
CA GLU A 96 -9.73 8.42 4.24
C GLU A 96 -11.26 8.33 4.11
N ILE A 97 -11.75 7.19 3.61
CA ILE A 97 -13.17 6.84 3.61
C ILE A 97 -13.54 6.36 5.02
N ASP A 98 -14.52 7.02 5.62
CA ASP A 98 -14.94 6.79 7.00
C ASP A 98 -15.78 5.51 7.15
N ASN A 99 -15.87 4.98 8.38
CA ASN A 99 -16.60 3.77 8.74
C ASN A 99 -18.09 3.85 8.37
N HIS A 100 -18.69 5.04 8.39
CA HIS A 100 -20.10 5.23 8.10
C HIS A 100 -20.41 5.36 6.60
N GLU A 101 -19.39 5.40 5.73
CA GLU A 101 -19.57 5.58 4.29
C GLU A 101 -19.60 4.25 3.52
N ALA A 102 -19.15 3.16 4.16
CA ALA A 102 -19.02 1.86 3.54
C ALA A 102 -19.25 0.71 4.52
N ILE A 103 -19.80 -0.39 4.02
CA ILE A 103 -19.86 -1.67 4.72
C ILE A 103 -18.66 -2.51 4.28
N TRP A 104 -17.95 -3.04 5.27
CA TRP A 104 -16.79 -3.90 5.07
C TRP A 104 -17.14 -5.35 5.40
N SER A 105 -16.70 -6.26 4.56
CA SER A 105 -16.87 -7.69 4.75
C SER A 105 -15.67 -8.43 4.19
N VAL A 106 -15.48 -9.67 4.64
CA VAL A 106 -14.41 -10.55 4.17
C VAL A 106 -15.01 -11.87 3.69
N SER A 107 -14.33 -12.51 2.74
CA SER A 107 -14.73 -13.80 2.18
C SER A 107 -14.92 -14.91 3.22
N SER A 108 -14.02 -14.97 4.21
CA SER A 108 -14.00 -15.94 5.30
C SER A 108 -13.18 -15.38 6.45
N PHE A 109 -13.38 -15.89 7.66
CA PHE A 109 -12.53 -15.52 8.80
C PHE A 109 -12.58 -16.56 9.91
N ARG A 110 -11.46 -16.68 10.65
CA ARG A 110 -11.44 -17.38 11.94
C ARG A 110 -12.29 -16.63 12.96
N PRO A 111 -12.98 -17.32 13.89
CA PRO A 111 -13.74 -16.66 14.95
C PRO A 111 -12.89 -15.59 15.66
N HIS A 112 -13.45 -14.40 15.83
CA HIS A 112 -12.81 -13.21 16.45
C HIS A 112 -11.72 -12.49 15.63
N TRP A 113 -11.33 -13.00 14.46
CA TRP A 113 -10.32 -12.41 13.58
C TRP A 113 -10.94 -11.94 12.26
N GLY A 114 -12.03 -11.18 12.35
CA GLY A 114 -12.86 -10.77 11.22
C GLY A 114 -12.48 -9.42 10.60
N ALA A 115 -13.40 -8.88 9.81
CA ALA A 115 -13.24 -7.61 9.11
C ALA A 115 -13.07 -6.40 10.05
N ASP A 116 -13.47 -6.51 11.32
CA ASP A 116 -13.28 -5.47 12.33
C ASP A 116 -11.81 -5.15 12.58
N LYS A 117 -10.93 -6.16 12.46
CA LYS A 117 -9.48 -6.00 12.66
C LYS A 117 -8.81 -5.20 11.56
N LEU A 118 -9.40 -5.15 10.37
CA LEU A 118 -8.85 -4.39 9.25
C LEU A 118 -8.87 -2.87 9.47
N ARG A 119 -9.66 -2.37 10.43
CA ARG A 119 -9.95 -0.93 10.62
C ARG A 119 -9.80 -0.44 12.06
N ASP A 120 -9.26 -1.26 12.97
CA ASP A 120 -9.15 -0.96 14.39
C ASP A 120 -7.94 -0.06 14.76
N ASN A 121 -7.16 0.36 13.76
CA ASN A 121 -5.93 1.15 13.90
C ASN A 121 -4.85 0.50 14.78
N ASN A 122 -4.82 -0.83 14.87
CA ASN A 122 -3.81 -1.57 15.62
C ASN A 122 -2.97 -2.44 14.67
N PRO A 123 -1.63 -2.28 14.62
CA PRO A 123 -0.78 -3.12 13.77
C PRO A 123 -0.63 -4.57 14.27
N PHE A 124 -1.09 -4.88 15.48
CA PHE A 124 -0.92 -6.19 16.11
C PHE A 124 -2.12 -7.13 15.98
N SER A 125 -3.29 -6.58 15.70
CA SER A 125 -4.45 -7.35 15.29
C SER A 125 -4.44 -7.55 13.78
N TYR A 126 -5.18 -8.56 13.33
CA TYR A 126 -5.27 -8.90 11.92
C TYR A 126 -6.59 -9.57 11.58
N TRP A 127 -7.05 -9.42 10.35
CA TRP A 127 -7.99 -10.37 9.79
C TRP A 127 -7.24 -11.65 9.46
N GLN A 128 -7.78 -12.80 9.85
CA GLN A 128 -7.27 -14.11 9.44
C GLN A 128 -8.35 -14.83 8.63
N SER A 129 -8.06 -15.13 7.36
CA SER A 129 -8.98 -15.92 6.55
C SER A 129 -9.06 -17.37 7.03
N ASP A 130 -10.16 -18.05 6.69
CA ASP A 130 -10.37 -19.46 7.01
C ASP A 130 -11.20 -20.10 5.90
N SER A 131 -10.64 -20.12 4.69
CA SER A 131 -11.33 -20.72 3.55
C SER A 131 -11.02 -22.21 3.49
N SER A 132 -12.06 -23.04 3.40
CA SER A 132 -11.91 -24.46 3.07
C SER A 132 -11.65 -24.68 1.57
N ASP A 133 -11.95 -23.68 0.73
CA ASP A 133 -11.81 -23.75 -0.73
C ASP A 133 -10.53 -23.04 -1.17
N ALA A 134 -9.49 -23.82 -1.45
CA ALA A 134 -8.19 -23.33 -1.89
C ALA A 134 -8.21 -22.68 -3.29
N LYS A 135 -9.29 -22.82 -4.06
CA LYS A 135 -9.41 -22.19 -5.38
C LYS A 135 -9.95 -20.77 -5.33
N LYS A 136 -10.54 -20.36 -4.20
CA LYS A 136 -11.09 -19.02 -4.03
C LYS A 136 -10.05 -18.11 -3.41
N HIS A 137 -9.85 -16.96 -4.02
CA HIS A 137 -9.06 -15.89 -3.43
C HIS A 137 -9.71 -15.40 -2.14
N HIS A 138 -8.90 -15.02 -1.16
CA HIS A 138 -9.38 -14.34 0.03
C HIS A 138 -9.70 -12.89 -0.35
N THR A 139 -10.94 -12.47 -0.13
CA THR A 139 -11.37 -11.11 -0.50
C THR A 139 -11.73 -10.26 0.72
N ILE A 140 -11.42 -8.98 0.61
CA ILE A 140 -11.95 -7.88 1.42
C ILE A 140 -12.87 -7.09 0.50
N ASP A 141 -14.16 -7.07 0.84
CA ASP A 141 -15.21 -6.46 0.04
C ASP A 141 -15.74 -5.21 0.74
N ILE A 142 -15.73 -4.10 0.01
CA ILE A 142 -16.08 -2.77 0.51
C ILE A 142 -17.25 -2.24 -0.34
N ALA A 143 -18.37 -2.02 0.33
CA ALA A 143 -19.62 -1.62 -0.28
C ALA A 143 -19.99 -0.19 0.13
N PHE A 144 -19.88 0.75 -0.79
CA PHE A 144 -20.20 2.15 -0.51
C PHE A 144 -21.71 2.42 -0.57
N HIS A 145 -22.20 3.29 0.31
CA HIS A 145 -23.61 3.71 0.30
C HIS A 145 -23.98 4.57 -0.92
N GLN A 146 -22.98 5.25 -1.49
CA GLN A 146 -23.09 6.07 -2.68
C GLN A 146 -21.89 5.82 -3.59
N ALA A 147 -21.96 6.26 -4.85
CA ALA A 147 -20.82 6.14 -5.76
C ALA A 147 -19.66 6.99 -5.23
N THR A 148 -18.56 6.32 -4.89
CA THR A 148 -17.41 6.93 -4.24
C THR A 148 -16.21 6.92 -5.19
N LEU A 149 -15.49 8.03 -5.23
CA LEU A 149 -14.21 8.12 -5.92
C LEU A 149 -13.14 7.52 -5.03
N VAL A 150 -12.38 6.55 -5.54
CA VAL A 150 -11.27 5.92 -4.83
C VAL A 150 -9.97 6.26 -5.54
N SER A 151 -8.98 6.72 -4.77
CA SER A 151 -7.66 7.11 -5.27
C SER A 151 -6.57 6.13 -4.84
N GLN A 152 -6.65 5.55 -3.65
CA GLN A 152 -5.62 4.67 -3.13
C GLN A 152 -6.21 3.62 -2.19
N VAL A 153 -5.63 2.42 -2.22
CA VAL A 153 -5.80 1.39 -1.19
C VAL A 153 -4.44 1.19 -0.52
N SER A 154 -4.41 1.17 0.80
CA SER A 154 -3.18 0.91 1.55
C SER A 154 -3.39 -0.25 2.51
N LEU A 155 -2.44 -1.19 2.53
CA LEU A 155 -2.45 -2.33 3.43
C LEU A 155 -1.23 -2.27 4.34
N PHE A 156 -1.39 -2.55 5.63
CA PHE A 156 -0.25 -2.79 6.52
C PHE A 156 0.03 -4.29 6.60
N ILE A 157 1.27 -4.68 6.31
CA ILE A 157 1.75 -6.06 6.35
C ILE A 157 2.99 -6.17 7.24
N ASP A 158 3.19 -7.35 7.84
CA ASP A 158 4.40 -7.69 8.58
C ASP A 158 4.87 -9.08 8.14
N PHE A 159 5.79 -9.11 7.17
CA PHE A 159 6.31 -10.36 6.62
C PHE A 159 6.96 -11.26 7.68
N PHE A 160 7.66 -10.68 8.65
CA PHE A 160 8.44 -11.45 9.62
C PHE A 160 7.60 -12.03 10.76
N GLN A 161 6.45 -11.42 11.04
CA GLN A 161 5.46 -11.96 11.98
C GLN A 161 4.48 -12.93 11.30
N ASP A 162 4.06 -12.64 10.06
CA ASP A 162 3.00 -13.40 9.40
C ASP A 162 3.52 -14.56 8.52
N GLU A 163 4.79 -14.54 8.13
CA GLU A 163 5.46 -15.58 7.36
C GLU A 163 4.60 -16.05 6.15
N THR A 164 4.09 -17.28 6.20
CA THR A 164 3.26 -17.90 5.16
C THR A 164 1.88 -17.23 4.96
N TYR A 165 1.39 -16.51 5.96
CA TYR A 165 0.11 -15.79 5.91
C TYR A 165 0.22 -14.42 5.22
N THR A 166 1.45 -13.94 4.99
CA THR A 166 1.70 -12.63 4.39
C THR A 166 1.20 -12.57 2.95
N PRO A 167 0.33 -11.62 2.56
CA PRO A 167 -0.06 -11.43 1.17
C PRO A 167 1.17 -11.24 0.28
N LYS A 168 1.18 -11.89 -0.89
CA LYS A 168 2.25 -11.73 -1.88
C LYS A 168 1.73 -11.04 -3.14
N THR A 169 0.68 -11.55 -3.76
CA THR A 169 0.03 -10.86 -4.88
C THR A 169 -1.34 -10.33 -4.44
N VAL A 170 -1.55 -9.02 -4.55
CA VAL A 170 -2.81 -8.36 -4.21
C VAL A 170 -3.38 -7.66 -5.43
N MET A 171 -4.65 -7.90 -5.72
CA MET A 171 -5.38 -7.29 -6.83
C MET A 171 -6.52 -6.45 -6.31
N VAL A 172 -6.68 -5.26 -6.87
CA VAL A 172 -7.79 -4.35 -6.58
C VAL A 172 -8.75 -4.34 -7.75
N ARG A 173 -10.04 -4.51 -7.46
CA ARG A 173 -11.14 -4.51 -8.42
C ARG A 173 -12.22 -3.52 -8.03
N GLY A 174 -12.86 -2.91 -9.00
CA GLY A 174 -13.95 -1.95 -8.79
C GLY A 174 -15.12 -2.15 -9.73
N GLY A 175 -16.32 -1.78 -9.30
CA GLY A 175 -17.53 -1.88 -10.13
C GLY A 175 -18.76 -1.26 -9.47
N ASN A 176 -19.92 -1.39 -10.12
CA ASN A 176 -21.20 -0.96 -9.54
C ASN A 176 -21.84 -2.08 -8.70
N THR A 177 -21.59 -3.33 -9.06
CA THR A 177 -22.12 -4.56 -8.44
C THR A 177 -21.00 -5.61 -8.36
N TYR A 178 -21.27 -6.75 -7.71
CA TYR A 178 -20.32 -7.87 -7.70
C TYR A 178 -20.20 -8.59 -9.05
N ARG A 179 -21.11 -8.34 -10.01
CA ARG A 179 -21.13 -9.02 -11.32
C ARG A 179 -20.29 -8.31 -12.38
N ASP A 180 -19.99 -7.03 -12.17
CA ASP A 180 -19.25 -6.15 -13.09
C ASP A 180 -17.96 -5.62 -12.46
N LEU A 181 -17.42 -6.31 -11.44
CA LEU A 181 -16.10 -5.99 -10.91
C LEU A 181 -15.05 -6.14 -12.01
N GLN A 182 -14.33 -5.07 -12.28
CA GLN A 182 -13.21 -5.04 -13.21
C GLN A 182 -11.90 -4.87 -12.43
N GLU A 183 -10.85 -5.51 -12.91
CA GLU A 183 -9.51 -5.31 -12.39
C GLU A 183 -9.05 -3.87 -12.65
N ILE A 184 -8.62 -3.21 -11.59
CA ILE A 184 -8.02 -1.87 -11.63
C ILE A 184 -6.51 -2.00 -11.72
N THR A 185 -5.92 -2.76 -10.79
CA THR A 185 -4.48 -2.97 -10.73
C THR A 185 -4.17 -4.23 -9.90
N THR A 186 -2.98 -4.78 -10.13
CA THR A 186 -2.42 -5.90 -9.38
C THR A 186 -0.99 -5.53 -8.96
N VAL A 187 -0.65 -5.76 -7.69
CA VAL A 187 0.64 -5.44 -7.10
C VAL A 187 1.26 -6.65 -6.41
N GLU A 188 2.60 -6.65 -6.36
CA GLU A 188 3.37 -7.58 -5.53
C GLU A 188 3.76 -6.90 -4.21
N CYS A 189 3.49 -7.58 -3.10
CA CYS A 189 3.85 -7.19 -1.76
C CYS A 189 5.26 -7.71 -1.44
N PRO A 190 6.22 -6.83 -1.16
CA PRO A 190 7.57 -7.24 -0.83
C PRO A 190 7.67 -7.88 0.57
N GLU A 191 8.83 -8.49 0.85
CA GLU A 191 9.16 -9.08 2.14
C GLU A 191 9.67 -8.00 3.12
N PHE A 192 8.75 -7.30 3.78
CA PHE A 192 9.06 -6.23 4.74
C PHE A 192 7.93 -5.99 5.75
N VAL A 193 8.17 -5.06 6.69
CA VAL A 193 7.15 -4.54 7.61
C VAL A 193 6.82 -3.10 7.21
N GLY A 194 5.55 -2.83 6.93
CA GLY A 194 5.12 -1.48 6.58
C GLY A 194 3.85 -1.40 5.76
N TRP A 195 3.58 -0.18 5.29
CA TRP A 195 2.44 0.11 4.43
C TRP A 195 2.76 -0.16 2.97
N VAL A 196 1.95 -1.00 2.33
CA VAL A 196 1.88 -1.19 0.88
C VAL A 196 0.82 -0.24 0.35
N ASN A 197 1.25 0.84 -0.31
CA ASN A 197 0.38 1.85 -0.90
C ASN A 197 0.11 1.51 -2.38
N ILE A 198 -1.12 1.11 -2.67
CA ILE A 198 -1.61 0.79 -4.01
C ILE A 198 -2.28 2.03 -4.60
N ASP A 199 -1.51 2.81 -5.35
CA ASP A 199 -2.03 3.97 -6.06
C ASP A 199 -2.93 3.52 -7.23
N LEU A 200 -4.21 3.89 -7.15
CA LEU A 200 -5.17 3.59 -8.21
C LEU A 200 -5.17 4.69 -9.27
N LEU A 201 -4.66 5.89 -8.99
CA LEU A 201 -4.63 6.99 -9.95
C LEU A 201 -3.65 6.73 -11.10
N SER A 202 -2.55 6.03 -10.81
CA SER A 202 -1.58 5.61 -11.82
C SER A 202 -2.19 4.72 -12.91
N ALA A 203 -3.24 3.95 -12.60
CA ALA A 203 -3.92 3.10 -13.58
C ALA A 203 -4.89 3.86 -14.51
N THR A 204 -5.15 5.14 -14.22
CA THR A 204 -6.19 5.96 -14.89
C THR A 204 -5.71 7.37 -15.24
N ASP A 205 -4.42 7.56 -15.49
CA ASP A 205 -3.84 8.85 -15.86
C ASP A 205 -4.24 9.99 -14.89
N GLY A 206 -4.33 9.69 -13.59
CA GLY A 206 -4.68 10.65 -12.55
C GLY A 206 -6.18 10.80 -12.25
N ILE A 207 -7.06 10.00 -12.87
CA ILE A 207 -8.52 10.08 -12.68
C ILE A 207 -8.97 9.08 -11.61
N PRO A 208 -9.54 9.49 -10.47
CA PRO A 208 -10.03 8.55 -9.46
C PRO A 208 -11.14 7.63 -9.97
N PHE A 209 -11.12 6.37 -9.54
CA PHE A 209 -12.13 5.38 -9.93
C PHE A 209 -13.44 5.62 -9.18
N ARG A 210 -14.53 5.82 -9.91
CA ARG A 210 -15.88 5.95 -9.33
C ARG A 210 -16.55 4.59 -9.22
N VAL A 211 -16.76 4.10 -8.00
CA VAL A 211 -17.27 2.74 -7.75
C VAL A 211 -18.35 2.73 -6.65
N PHE A 212 -19.21 1.71 -6.68
CA PHE A 212 -20.07 1.35 -5.54
C PHE A 212 -19.52 0.14 -4.77
N LYS A 213 -18.73 -0.69 -5.45
CA LYS A 213 -18.08 -1.88 -4.90
C LYS A 213 -16.59 -1.80 -5.19
N LEU A 214 -15.79 -1.96 -4.14
CA LEU A 214 -14.35 -2.16 -4.23
C LEU A 214 -14.04 -3.52 -3.60
N GLN A 215 -13.23 -4.32 -4.28
CA GLN A 215 -12.80 -5.62 -3.80
C GLN A 215 -11.27 -5.67 -3.83
N ILE A 216 -10.68 -6.03 -2.70
CA ILE A 216 -9.25 -6.32 -2.58
C ILE A 216 -9.14 -7.84 -2.49
N ALA A 217 -8.52 -8.45 -3.49
CA ALA A 217 -8.36 -9.90 -3.59
C ALA A 217 -6.89 -10.28 -3.36
N ILE A 218 -6.65 -11.10 -2.34
CA ILE A 218 -5.35 -11.70 -2.06
C ILE A 218 -5.28 -12.96 -2.92
N LEU A 219 -4.48 -12.88 -3.98
CA LEU A 219 -4.38 -13.94 -5.01
C LEU A 219 -3.52 -15.11 -4.53
N ASN A 220 -2.44 -14.79 -3.83
CA ASN A 220 -1.55 -15.75 -3.20
C ASN A 220 -0.84 -15.08 -2.01
N THR A 221 -0.26 -15.91 -1.15
CA THR A 221 0.59 -15.47 -0.05
C THR A 221 2.03 -15.90 -0.28
N HIS A 222 2.93 -15.34 0.52
CA HIS A 222 4.31 -15.80 0.58
C HIS A 222 4.36 -17.26 1.03
N LEU A 223 5.38 -17.98 0.55
CA LEU A 223 5.59 -19.41 0.87
C LEU A 223 4.39 -20.33 0.54
N ASN A 224 3.47 -19.89 -0.32
CA ASN A 224 2.26 -20.61 -0.72
C ASN A 224 1.36 -21.01 0.48
N GLY A 225 1.25 -20.13 1.46
CA GLY A 225 0.29 -20.30 2.55
C GLY A 225 -1.16 -20.43 2.07
N LYS A 226 -1.96 -21.14 2.87
CA LYS A 226 -3.37 -21.44 2.55
C LYS A 226 -4.28 -20.25 2.85
N ASP A 227 -4.07 -19.62 4.00
CA ASP A 227 -4.87 -18.54 4.54
C ASP A 227 -3.99 -17.27 4.64
N THR A 228 -4.57 -16.11 4.94
CA THR A 228 -3.85 -14.83 4.93
C THR A 228 -4.11 -13.98 6.17
N HIS A 229 -3.11 -13.18 6.55
CA HIS A 229 -3.20 -12.14 7.56
C HIS A 229 -3.14 -10.75 6.91
N VAL A 230 -4.09 -9.89 7.25
CA VAL A 230 -4.02 -8.46 6.92
C VAL A 230 -4.28 -7.65 8.18
N ARG A 231 -3.30 -6.84 8.57
CA ARG A 231 -3.31 -6.13 9.86
C ARG A 231 -4.09 -4.82 9.83
N GLN A 232 -4.03 -4.10 8.71
CA GLN A 232 -4.76 -2.84 8.55
C GLN A 232 -5.04 -2.56 7.08
N VAL A 233 -6.18 -1.94 6.78
CA VAL A 233 -6.50 -1.44 5.46
C VAL A 233 -7.06 -0.02 5.55
N LYS A 234 -6.52 0.85 4.70
CA LYS A 234 -6.99 2.22 4.51
C LYS A 234 -7.39 2.41 3.06
N VAL A 235 -8.51 3.09 2.84
CA VAL A 235 -8.97 3.44 1.50
C VAL A 235 -9.17 4.93 1.45
N TYR A 236 -8.54 5.55 0.46
CA TYR A 236 -8.56 6.99 0.28
C TYR A 236 -9.41 7.39 -0.90
N SER A 237 -10.08 8.53 -0.74
CA SER A 237 -10.83 9.22 -1.76
C SER A 237 -10.15 10.55 -2.06
N LEU A 238 -10.03 10.86 -3.34
CA LEU A 238 -9.62 12.17 -3.82
C LEU A 238 -10.74 12.72 -4.69
N ILE A 239 -11.22 13.93 -4.38
CA ILE A 239 -12.17 14.64 -5.24
C ILE A 239 -11.35 15.57 -6.13
N PRO A 240 -11.25 15.31 -7.45
CA PRO A 240 -10.52 16.17 -8.36
C PRO A 240 -11.06 17.59 -8.34
N SER A 241 -10.17 18.58 -8.47
CA SER A 241 -10.51 20.01 -8.44
C SER A 241 -11.61 20.39 -9.44
N TYR A 242 -11.67 19.73 -10.61
CA TYR A 242 -12.71 19.99 -11.61
C TYR A 242 -14.14 19.57 -11.16
N LEU A 243 -14.27 18.66 -10.18
CA LEU A 243 -15.58 18.30 -9.61
C LEU A 243 -15.97 19.19 -8.42
N GLN A 244 -14.99 19.85 -7.79
CA GLN A 244 -15.22 20.73 -6.64
C GLN A 244 -15.94 22.04 -7.03
N ASP A 245 -15.88 22.46 -8.30
CA ASP A 245 -16.46 23.74 -8.78
C ASP A 245 -18.00 23.74 -8.87
N THR A 246 -18.68 22.62 -8.57
CA THR A 246 -20.16 22.52 -8.64
C THR A 246 -20.88 22.96 -7.37
N SER A 247 -20.18 23.14 -6.25
CA SER A 247 -20.75 23.52 -4.95
C SER A 247 -20.68 25.02 -4.63
N ASN A 248 -20.12 25.84 -5.53
CA ASN A 248 -20.02 27.29 -5.32
C ASN A 248 -20.99 28.08 -6.21
N PRO A 249 -22.16 28.51 -5.72
CA PRO A 249 -23.13 29.30 -6.49
C PRO A 249 -22.65 30.73 -6.84
N SER A 250 -21.43 31.14 -6.42
CA SER A 250 -20.95 32.52 -6.56
C SER A 250 -20.03 32.80 -7.76
N ARG A 251 -19.65 31.80 -8.57
CA ARG A 251 -18.92 32.04 -9.82
C ARG A 251 -19.89 32.40 -10.94
N LYS A 252 -20.15 33.71 -11.10
CA LYS A 252 -20.82 34.28 -12.28
C LYS A 252 -20.15 33.70 -13.54
N ARG A 253 -20.92 32.94 -14.33
CA ARG A 253 -20.53 32.57 -15.70
C ARG A 253 -20.12 33.86 -16.41
N LYS A 254 -18.85 33.95 -16.85
CA LYS A 254 -18.44 35.04 -17.73
C LYS A 254 -19.32 34.96 -18.99
N PRO A 255 -19.93 36.06 -19.44
CA PRO A 255 -20.71 36.03 -20.66
C PRO A 255 -19.78 35.68 -21.82
N ASN A 256 -20.22 34.72 -22.65
CA ASN A 256 -19.59 34.40 -23.92
C ASN A 256 -19.41 35.69 -24.72
N LEU A 257 -18.16 36.06 -25.03
CA LEU A 257 -17.91 37.00 -26.12
C LEU A 257 -18.30 36.27 -27.41
N GLY A 258 -19.47 36.60 -27.91
CA GLY A 258 -19.92 36.19 -29.23
C GLY A 258 -18.92 36.66 -30.28
N ILE A 259 -18.46 35.72 -31.09
CA ILE A 259 -17.76 35.96 -32.34
C ILE A 259 -18.73 36.73 -33.24
N GLY A 260 -18.50 38.03 -33.38
CA GLY A 260 -19.15 38.86 -34.39
C GLY A 260 -18.48 38.62 -35.73
N LEU A 261 -19.09 37.80 -36.57
CA LEU A 261 -18.85 37.81 -38.01
C LEU A 261 -19.50 39.06 -38.60
N ARG A 262 -18.69 39.96 -39.14
CA ARG A 262 -19.02 40.83 -40.27
C ARG A 262 -17.79 40.95 -41.16
#